data_AF-A0A950QR20-F1
#
_entry.id   AF-A0A950QR20-F1
#
_cell.length_a   1.000
_cell.length_b   1.000
_cell.length_c   1.000
_cell.angle_alpha   90.00
_cell.angle_beta   90.00
_cell.angle_gamma   90.00
#
_symmetry.space_group_name_H-M   'P 1'
#
loop_
_entity.id
_entity.type
_entity.pdbx_description
1 polymer ?
#
loop_
_entity_poly.entity_id
_entity_poly.type
_entity_poly.pdbx_seq_one_letter_code
_entity_poly.pdbx_strand_id
1 'polypeptide(L)'
;MLVLCPCGFRLDAAVAQAEQLGLRPGWSEISAVLKGRVFAVDANSYFARPGPRVVDGTELLAHLLHPEAIGWNGPRAFQRVTI
;
A
#
# COMPACT_ATOMS: atom_id res chain seq x y z
N MET A 1 -3.97 -5.55 -8.61
CA MET A 1 -3.36 -4.57 -7.69
C MET A 1 -2.43 -5.32 -6.76
N LEU A 2 -1.34 -4.69 -6.34
CA LEU A 2 -0.44 -5.22 -5.32
C LEU A 2 -0.33 -4.18 -4.21
N VAL A 3 -0.55 -4.61 -2.96
CA VAL A 3 -0.41 -3.78 -1.77
C VAL A 3 0.73 -4.35 -0.94
N LEU A 4 1.74 -3.52 -0.71
CA LEU A 4 2.92 -3.84 0.07
C LEU A 4 2.69 -3.31 1.48
N CYS A 5 2.44 -4.25 2.40
CA CYS A 5 2.03 -3.99 3.78
C CYS A 5 3.02 -4.63 4.78
N PRO A 6 4.30 -4.19 4.82
CA PRO A 6 5.30 -4.78 5.70
C PRO A 6 5.04 -4.39 7.17
N CYS A 7 4.87 -5.36 8.06
CA CYS A 7 4.56 -5.11 9.47
C CYS A 7 5.66 -4.30 10.17
N GLY A 8 5.27 -3.45 11.13
CA GLY A 8 6.21 -2.62 11.89
C GLY A 8 6.74 -1.38 11.18
N PHE A 9 6.47 -1.19 9.88
CA PHE A 9 6.90 -0.02 9.13
C PHE A 9 5.81 1.04 9.00
N ARG A 10 6.23 2.31 9.10
CA ARG A 10 5.46 3.49 8.65
C ARG A 10 5.67 3.71 7.15
N LEU A 11 4.88 4.59 6.55
CA LEU A 11 4.81 4.75 5.09
C LEU A 11 6.17 4.91 4.41
N ASP A 12 7.02 5.84 4.84
CA ASP A 12 8.29 6.13 4.16
C ASP A 12 9.22 4.91 4.12
N ALA A 13 9.28 4.16 5.22
CA ALA A 13 10.07 2.94 5.27
C ALA A 13 9.42 1.80 4.46
N ALA A 14 8.09 1.73 4.41
CA ALA A 14 7.39 0.78 3.53
C ALA A 14 7.66 1.07 2.04
N VAL A 15 7.74 2.35 1.64
CA VAL A 15 8.12 2.76 0.28
C VAL A 15 9.57 2.35 -0.02
N ALA A 16 10.51 2.65 0.88
CA ALA A 16 11.90 2.24 0.69
C ALA A 16 12.05 0.71 0.54
N GLN A 17 11.30 -0.08 1.33
CA GLN A 17 11.26 -1.55 1.19
C GLN A 17 10.63 -1.98 -0.14
N ALA A 18 9.57 -1.31 -0.57
CA ALA A 18 8.92 -1.58 -1.85
C ALA A 18 9.88 -1.37 -3.03
N GLU A 19 10.66 -0.29 -3.01
CA GLU A 19 11.63 0.03 -4.06
C GLU A 19 12.69 -1.07 -4.23
N GLN A 20 13.09 -1.74 -3.14
CA GLN A 20 14.02 -2.87 -3.20
C GLN A 20 13.42 -4.10 -3.93
N LEU A 21 12.10 -4.25 -3.96
CA LEU A 21 11.45 -5.35 -4.67
C LEU A 21 11.53 -5.19 -6.20
N GLY A 22 11.67 -3.95 -6.69
CA GLY A 22 11.85 -3.63 -8.10
C GLY A 22 13.04 -4.31 -8.75
N LEU A 23 14.06 -4.64 -7.95
CA LEU A 23 15.30 -5.27 -8.40
C LEU A 23 15.20 -6.80 -8.53
N ARG A 24 14.09 -7.41 -8.10
CA ARG A 24 13.96 -8.87 -8.11
C ARG A 24 13.58 -9.41 -9.49
N PRO A 25 14.18 -10.52 -9.94
CA PRO A 25 13.77 -11.20 -11.17
C PRO A 25 12.26 -11.49 -11.17
N GLY A 26 11.60 -11.24 -12.30
CA GLY A 26 10.16 -11.44 -12.48
C GLY A 26 9.26 -10.34 -11.90
N TRP A 27 9.81 -9.33 -11.19
CA TRP A 27 9.00 -8.23 -10.65
C TRP A 27 8.25 -7.46 -11.75
N SER A 28 8.95 -7.12 -12.82
CA SER A 28 8.41 -6.39 -13.97
C SER A 28 7.35 -7.19 -14.76
N GLU A 29 7.25 -8.51 -14.56
CA GLU A 29 6.26 -9.37 -15.22
C GLU A 29 4.91 -9.39 -14.47
N ILE A 30 4.89 -8.92 -13.22
CA ILE A 30 3.68 -8.93 -12.40
C ILE A 30 2.65 -7.97 -13.03
N SER A 31 1.45 -8.48 -13.31
CA SER A 31 0.36 -7.71 -13.91
C SER A 31 0.02 -6.41 -13.16
N ALA A 32 0.18 -6.39 -11.83
CA ALA A 32 -0.02 -5.19 -11.03
C ALA A 32 1.07 -4.14 -11.24
N VAL A 33 2.33 -4.57 -11.45
CA VAL A 33 3.47 -3.68 -11.74
C VAL A 33 3.30 -3.08 -13.14
N LEU A 34 3.03 -3.91 -14.15
CA LEU A 34 2.76 -3.46 -15.53
C LEU A 34 1.63 -2.43 -15.63
N LYS A 35 0.60 -2.56 -14.78
CA LYS A 35 -0.55 -1.63 -14.74
C LYS A 35 -0.34 -0.43 -13.80
N GLY A 36 0.84 -0.26 -13.22
CA GLY A 36 1.13 0.81 -12.26
C GLY A 36 0.22 0.79 -11.04
N ARG A 37 -0.21 -0.41 -10.60
CA ARG A 37 -1.12 -0.63 -9.47
C ARG A 37 -0.41 -1.28 -8.29
N VAL A 38 0.73 -0.70 -7.91
CA VAL A 38 1.54 -1.10 -6.74
C VAL A 38 1.50 0.00 -5.70
N PHE A 39 1.12 -0.33 -4.48
CA PHE A 39 0.95 0.64 -3.39
C PHE A 39 1.69 0.17 -2.14
N ALA A 40 2.52 1.04 -1.57
CA ALA A 40 3.05 0.86 -0.22
C ALA A 40 2.12 1.53 0.78
N VAL A 41 1.89 0.92 1.94
CA VAL A 41 0.98 1.43 2.98
C VAL A 41 1.66 1.51 4.36
N ASP A 42 1.18 2.42 5.22
CA ASP A 42 1.56 2.47 6.64
C ASP A 42 0.91 1.30 7.39
N ALA A 43 1.54 0.12 7.28
CA ALA A 43 1.08 -1.10 7.91
C ALA A 43 1.02 -0.99 9.44
N ASN A 44 2.02 -0.34 10.05
CA ASN A 44 2.11 -0.22 11.50
C ASN A 44 0.92 0.55 12.11
N SER A 45 0.38 1.52 11.38
CA SER A 45 -0.74 2.33 11.85
C SER A 45 -2.10 1.68 11.56
N TYR A 46 -2.26 1.04 10.39
CA TYR A 46 -3.58 0.67 9.86
C TYR A 46 -3.86 -0.83 9.72
N PHE A 47 -2.84 -1.69 9.66
CA PHE A 47 -3.02 -3.10 9.30
C PHE A 47 -2.41 -4.11 10.27
N ALA A 48 -1.36 -3.73 11.02
CA ALA A 48 -0.58 -4.64 11.85
C ALA A 48 -0.94 -4.61 13.35
N ARG A 49 -1.86 -3.73 13.77
CA ARG A 49 -2.27 -3.59 15.18
C ARG A 49 -3.79 -3.77 15.31
N PRO A 50 -4.28 -4.79 16.03
CA PRO A 50 -5.71 -4.93 16.28
C PRO A 50 -6.17 -3.76 17.17
N GLY A 51 -7.15 -2.99 16.70
CA GLY A 51 -7.64 -1.79 17.38
C GLY A 51 -8.67 -1.03 16.54
N PRO A 52 -9.14 0.14 17.01
CA PRO A 52 -10.21 0.90 16.35
C PRO A 52 -9.86 1.29 14.90
N ARG A 53 -8.56 1.44 14.60
CA ARG A 53 -8.06 1.78 13.25
C ARG A 53 -8.20 0.68 12.20
N VAL A 54 -8.75 -0.48 12.55
CA VAL A 54 -9.10 -1.52 11.56
C VAL A 54 -10.17 -1.02 10.58
N VAL A 55 -11.06 -0.14 11.03
CA VAL A 55 -12.05 0.52 10.17
C VAL A 55 -11.33 1.44 9.19
N ASP A 56 -10.45 2.31 9.67
CA ASP A 56 -9.64 3.21 8.83
C ASP A 56 -8.81 2.43 7.79
N GLY A 57 -8.18 1.32 8.20
CA GLY A 57 -7.41 0.46 7.30
C GLY A 57 -8.27 -0.20 6.21
N THR A 58 -9.51 -0.55 6.57
CA THR A 58 -10.50 -1.11 5.63
C THR A 58 -10.98 -0.05 4.64
N GLU A 59 -11.29 1.16 5.10
CA GLU A 59 -11.67 2.30 4.26
C GLU A 59 -10.53 2.69 3.31
N LEU A 60 -9.29 2.71 3.81
CA LEU A 60 -8.09 2.93 2.99
C LEU A 60 -8.00 1.88 1.88
N LEU A 61 -8.16 0.60 2.20
CA LEU A 61 -8.11 -0.46 1.19
C LEU A 61 -9.25 -0.35 0.18
N ALA A 62 -10.45 -0.01 0.63
CA ALA A 62 -11.60 0.23 -0.23
C ALA A 62 -11.34 1.41 -1.20
N HIS A 63 -10.75 2.50 -0.72
CA HIS A 63 -10.29 3.62 -1.56
C HIS A 63 -9.27 3.18 -2.61
N LEU A 64 -8.27 2.35 -2.26
CA LEU A 64 -7.29 1.85 -3.22
C LEU A 64 -7.88 0.92 -4.29
N LEU A 65 -8.95 0.21 -3.95
CA LEU A 65 -9.66 -0.67 -4.87
C LEU A 65 -10.58 0.11 -5.82
N HIS A 66 -11.31 1.09 -5.28
CA HIS A 66 -12.39 1.83 -5.94
C HIS A 66 -12.26 3.35 -5.70
N PRO A 67 -11.20 4.01 -6.19
CA PRO A 67 -10.93 5.41 -5.90
C PRO A 67 -12.01 6.38 -6.42
N GLU A 68 -12.77 5.96 -7.44
CA GLU A 68 -13.90 6.71 -8.00
C GLU A 68 -15.18 6.63 -7.15
N ALA A 69 -15.30 5.62 -6.29
CA ALA A 69 -16.50 5.38 -5.47
C ALA A 69 -16.28 5.71 -3.99
N ILE A 70 -15.05 5.48 -3.49
CA ILE A 70 -14.70 5.65 -2.09
C ILE A 70 -13.58 6.69 -2.00
N GLY A 71 -13.85 7.82 -1.35
CA GLY A 71 -12.84 8.84 -1.05
C GLY A 71 -12.02 8.50 0.20
N TRP A 72 -10.73 8.86 0.20
CA TRP A 72 -9.89 8.81 1.40
C TRP A 72 -9.65 10.21 1.94
N ASN A 73 -10.11 10.46 3.17
CA ASN A 73 -9.97 11.75 3.86
C ASN A 73 -8.98 11.68 5.04
N GLY A 74 -8.38 10.52 5.28
CA GLY A 74 -7.39 10.34 6.35
C GLY A 74 -6.02 10.95 5.99
N PRO A 75 -5.06 10.92 6.93
CA PRO A 75 -3.71 11.38 6.66
C PRO A 75 -3.05 10.52 5.58
N ARG A 76 -1.87 10.95 5.11
CA ARG A 76 -1.09 10.20 4.13
C ARG A 76 -0.72 8.81 4.68
N ALA A 77 -1.44 7.79 4.22
CA ALA A 77 -1.32 6.42 4.69
C ALA A 77 -0.85 5.43 3.60
N PHE A 78 -0.72 5.90 2.36
CA PHE A 78 -0.28 5.10 1.22
C PHE A 78 0.50 5.94 0.20
N GLN A 79 1.26 5.26 -0.65
CA GLN A 79 1.92 5.84 -1.81
C GLN A 79 1.94 4.82 -2.94
N ARG A 80 1.64 5.27 -4.16
CA ARG A 80 1.87 4.48 -5.37
C ARG A 80 3.36 4.45 -5.67
N VAL A 81 3.92 3.27 -5.85
CA VAL A 81 5.34 3.07 -6.15
C VAL A 81 5.49 2.75 -7.64
N THR A 82 6.42 3.43 -8.30
CA THR A 82 6.77 3.23 -9.72
C THR A 82 8.18 2.69 -9.75
N ILE A 83 8.29 1.38 -9.98
CA ILE A 83 9.53 0.58 -10.01
C ILE A 83 9.37 -0.53 -11.04
#